data_AF-A0A7C3QH98-F1
#
_entry.id   AF-A0A7C3QH98-F1
#
_cell.length_a   1.000
_cell.length_b   1.000
_cell.length_c   1.000
_cell.angle_alpha   90.00
_cell.angle_beta   90.00
_cell.angle_gamma   90.00
#
_symmetry.space_group_name_H-M   'P 1'
#
loop_
_entity.id
_entity.type
_entity.pdbx_description
1 polymer ?
#
loop_
_entity_poly.entity_id
_entity_poly.type
_entity_poly.pdbx_seq_one_letter_code
_entity_poly.pdbx_strand_id
1 'polypeptide(L)'
;MSFLQNQFEKNVLVTSVDYVFNWARKSSLWPLTFGLACCAIEMITAGMARFDIARFGAEVFRPSPRQADLMIVSGTVTLKMAPVLKRLYDQMPDPKWVISMGACSSVGGPFNT
;
A
#
# COMPACT_ATOMS: atom_id res chain seq x y z
N MET A 1 1.48 3.73 13.59
CA MET A 1 0.76 3.89 14.87
C MET A 1 1.01 2.69 15.77
N SER A 2 1.81 2.92 16.82
CA SER A 2 2.26 1.96 17.84
C SER A 2 1.85 2.44 19.25
N PHE A 3 0.87 3.35 19.36
CA PHE A 3 0.60 4.05 20.62
C PHE A 3 -0.09 3.18 21.69
N LEU A 4 -0.75 2.08 21.31
CA LEU A 4 -1.31 1.10 22.26
C LEU A 4 -0.52 -0.22 22.30
N GLN A 5 0.35 -0.44 21.32
CA GLN A 5 1.15 -1.67 21.24
C GLN A 5 2.15 -1.67 22.41
N ASN A 6 1.99 -2.61 23.35
CA ASN A 6 2.83 -2.80 24.55
C ASN A 6 2.70 -1.75 25.66
N GLN A 7 1.69 -0.88 25.65
CA GLN A 7 1.44 0.07 26.77
C GLN A 7 0.54 -0.52 27.87
N PHE A 8 -0.25 -1.54 27.55
CA PHE A 8 -1.18 -2.20 28.48
C PHE A 8 -1.05 -3.73 28.39
N GLU A 9 -1.24 -4.43 29.51
CA GLU A 9 -1.46 -5.89 29.53
C GLU A 9 -2.62 -6.25 28.59
N LYS A 10 -2.52 -7.37 27.86
CA LYS A 10 -3.52 -7.81 26.87
C LYS A 10 -4.84 -8.16 27.56
N ASN A 11 -5.66 -7.15 27.80
CA ASN A 11 -6.99 -7.29 28.39
C ASN A 11 -8.05 -7.40 27.29
N VAL A 12 -9.18 -8.05 27.61
CA VAL A 12 -10.30 -8.26 26.67
C VAL A 12 -10.83 -6.93 26.08
N LEU A 13 -10.79 -5.85 26.86
CA LEU A 13 -11.17 -4.51 26.40
C LEU A 13 -10.18 -3.94 25.38
N VAL A 14 -8.89 -4.05 25.63
CA VAL A 14 -7.83 -3.54 24.73
C VAL A 14 -7.86 -4.30 23.41
N THR A 15 -7.99 -5.62 23.45
CA THR A 15 -8.06 -6.45 22.24
C THR A 15 -9.31 -6.15 21.40
N SER A 16 -10.44 -5.89 22.05
CA SER A 16 -11.69 -5.51 21.35
C SER A 16 -11.55 -4.17 20.62
N VAL A 17 -10.90 -3.19 21.26
CA VAL A 17 -10.63 -1.88 20.67
C VAL A 17 -9.62 -1.97 19.52
N ASP A 18 -8.53 -2.71 19.71
CA ASP A 18 -7.53 -2.95 18.66
C ASP A 18 -8.14 -3.68 17.46
N TYR A 19 -9.06 -4.62 17.70
CA TYR A 19 -9.78 -5.32 16.64
C TYR A 19 -10.58 -4.35 15.77
N VAL A 20 -11.31 -3.41 16.37
CA VAL A 20 -12.10 -2.41 15.64
C VAL A 20 -11.18 -1.48 14.81
N PHE A 21 -10.07 -1.00 15.38
CA PHE A 21 -9.12 -0.16 14.65
C PHE A 21 -8.42 -0.91 13.50
N ASN A 22 -8.08 -2.18 13.70
CA ASN A 22 -7.49 -3.03 12.65
C ASN A 22 -8.50 -3.32 11.55
N TRP A 23 -9.76 -3.58 11.91
CA TRP A 23 -10.83 -3.77 10.95
C TRP A 23 -11.06 -2.50 10.11
N ALA A 24 -11.14 -1.33 10.74
CA ALA A 24 -11.33 -0.05 10.05
C ALA A 24 -10.20 0.25 9.05
N ARG A 25 -8.94 -0.01 9.43
CA ARG A 25 -7.78 0.16 8.53
C ARG A 25 -7.79 -0.84 7.37
N LYS A 26 -8.16 -2.09 7.64
CA LYS A 26 -8.23 -3.14 6.62
C LYS A 26 -9.38 -2.89 5.62
N SER A 27 -10.50 -2.33 6.08
CA SER A 27 -11.69 -2.11 5.24
C SER A 27 -11.65 -0.85 4.39
N SER A 28 -10.66 0.04 4.59
CA SER A 28 -10.57 1.34 3.91
C SER A 28 -9.15 1.65 3.40
N LEU A 29 -8.59 0.72 2.64
CA LEU A 29 -7.27 0.91 2.01
C LEU A 29 -7.37 1.87 0.83
N TRP A 30 -6.54 2.90 0.77
CA TRP A 30 -6.47 3.89 -0.32
C TRP A 30 -5.12 3.78 -1.05
N PRO A 31 -5.08 3.04 -2.17
CA PRO A 31 -3.84 2.86 -2.92
C PRO A 31 -3.37 4.15 -3.59
N LEU A 32 -2.06 4.40 -3.53
CA LEU A 32 -1.39 5.43 -4.30
C LEU A 32 -1.36 5.02 -5.78
N THR A 33 -1.82 5.88 -6.69
CA THR A 33 -1.66 5.66 -8.13
C THR A 33 -0.21 5.86 -8.52
N PHE A 34 0.55 4.78 -8.50
CA PHE A 34 1.95 4.81 -8.85
C PHE A 34 2.30 3.61 -9.73
N GLY A 35 2.27 3.86 -11.04
CA GLY A 35 2.60 2.89 -12.09
C GLY A 35 4.04 3.06 -12.59
N LEU A 36 4.81 1.99 -12.65
CA LEU A 36 6.20 2.03 -13.16
C LEU A 36 6.35 1.40 -14.54
N ALA A 37 5.90 0.15 -14.69
CA ALA A 37 6.13 -0.64 -15.89
C ALA A 37 4.87 -1.47 -16.24
N CYS A 38 5.04 -2.65 -16.84
CA CYS A 38 3.94 -3.53 -17.23
C CYS A 38 2.94 -3.76 -16.10
N CYS A 39 3.40 -4.11 -14.88
CA CYS A 39 2.57 -4.35 -13.70
C CYS A 39 1.58 -3.22 -13.35
N ALA A 40 1.82 -2.00 -13.81
CA ALA A 40 0.88 -0.90 -13.66
C ALA A 40 -0.42 -1.14 -14.44
N ILE A 41 -0.34 -1.77 -15.61
CA ILE A 41 -1.52 -2.11 -16.42
C ILE A 41 -2.33 -3.18 -15.70
N GLU A 42 -1.69 -4.22 -15.17
CA GLU A 42 -2.39 -5.22 -14.36
C GLU A 42 -3.05 -4.57 -13.13
N MET A 43 -2.37 -3.63 -12.47
CA MET A 43 -2.93 -2.87 -11.34
C MET A 43 -4.18 -2.08 -11.75
N ILE A 44 -4.16 -1.41 -12.91
CA ILE A 44 -5.31 -0.67 -13.43
C ILE A 44 -6.46 -1.65 -13.74
N THR A 45 -6.17 -2.78 -14.41
CA THR A 45 -7.22 -3.77 -14.72
C THR A 45 -7.84 -4.39 -13.48
N ALA A 46 -7.09 -4.52 -12.37
CA ALA A 46 -7.62 -4.95 -11.09
C ALA A 46 -8.64 -3.94 -10.51
N GLY A 47 -8.50 -2.65 -10.85
CA GLY A 47 -9.48 -1.60 -10.51
C GLY A 47 -10.64 -1.46 -11.49
N MET A 48 -10.64 -2.15 -12.62
CA MET A 48 -11.73 -2.10 -13.60
C MET A 48 -12.86 -3.08 -13.26
N ALA A 49 -14.02 -2.89 -13.89
CA ALA A 49 -15.28 -3.61 -13.63
C ALA A 49 -15.18 -5.15 -13.61
N ARG A 50 -14.18 -5.74 -14.29
CA ARG A 50 -14.01 -7.20 -14.32
C ARG A 50 -13.54 -7.79 -12.99
N PHE A 51 -12.60 -7.13 -12.32
CA PHE A 51 -11.98 -7.63 -11.09
C PHE A 51 -12.35 -6.80 -9.86
N ASP A 52 -12.59 -5.50 -10.07
CA ASP A 52 -13.18 -4.57 -9.13
C ASP A 52 -12.62 -4.67 -7.70
N ILE A 53 -11.40 -4.15 -7.52
CA ILE A 53 -10.75 -4.05 -6.19
C ILE A 53 -11.50 -3.10 -5.23
N ALA A 54 -12.47 -2.31 -5.73
CA ALA A 54 -13.31 -1.44 -4.90
C ALA A 54 -14.08 -2.21 -3.82
N ARG A 55 -14.40 -3.49 -4.09
CA ARG A 55 -15.06 -4.40 -3.14
C ARG A 55 -14.33 -4.56 -1.82
N PHE A 56 -13.02 -4.34 -1.80
CA PHE A 56 -12.19 -4.44 -0.60
C PHE A 56 -11.94 -3.09 0.09
N GLY A 57 -12.63 -2.03 -0.35
CA GLY A 57 -12.42 -0.66 0.14
C GLY A 57 -11.33 0.11 -0.61
N ALA A 58 -10.69 -0.52 -1.61
CA ALA A 58 -9.64 0.06 -2.44
C ALA A 58 -10.16 0.68 -3.74
N GLU A 59 -11.34 1.31 -3.68
CA GLU A 59 -11.98 1.93 -4.84
C GLU A 59 -11.15 3.11 -5.37
N VAL A 60 -10.66 3.93 -4.44
CA VAL A 60 -10.12 5.24 -4.79
C VAL A 60 -8.61 5.21 -4.81
N PHE A 61 -8.12 5.05 -6.03
CA PHE A 61 -6.77 5.30 -6.44
C PHE A 61 -6.42 6.79 -6.30
N ARG A 62 -5.66 7.16 -5.26
CA ARG A 62 -5.29 8.55 -4.97
C ARG A 62 -3.98 8.93 -5.66
N PRO A 63 -3.92 10.05 -6.41
CA PRO A 63 -2.68 10.52 -7.02
C PRO A 63 -1.76 11.29 -6.08
N SER A 64 -2.23 11.63 -4.88
CA SER A 64 -1.43 12.34 -3.89
C SER A 64 -0.96 11.39 -2.78
N PRO A 65 0.35 11.37 -2.45
CA PRO A 65 0.88 10.49 -1.40
C PRO A 65 0.35 10.86 -0.01
N ARG A 66 -0.01 12.13 0.23
CA ARG A 66 -0.55 12.57 1.52
C ARG A 66 -1.94 12.02 1.84
N GLN A 67 -2.68 11.60 0.81
CA GLN A 67 -4.01 11.04 0.97
C GLN A 67 -3.99 9.51 0.89
N ALA A 68 -2.89 8.88 0.48
CA ALA A 68 -2.81 7.43 0.34
C ALA A 68 -2.15 6.80 1.57
N ASP A 69 -2.60 5.61 1.94
CA ASP A 69 -2.04 4.80 3.02
C ASP A 69 -1.33 3.54 2.49
N LEU A 70 -1.69 3.07 1.28
CA LEU A 70 -1.10 1.91 0.65
C LEU A 70 -0.28 2.30 -0.59
N MET A 71 1.00 1.95 -0.61
CA MET A 71 1.85 2.09 -1.79
C MET A 71 2.04 0.75 -2.49
N ILE A 72 1.58 0.64 -3.73
CA ILE A 72 1.82 -0.54 -4.58
C ILE A 72 2.97 -0.22 -5.53
N VAL A 73 4.10 -0.90 -5.38
CA VAL A 73 5.24 -0.77 -6.29
C VAL A 73 4.98 -1.65 -7.50
N SER A 74 4.29 -1.10 -8.50
CA SER A 74 3.81 -1.83 -9.67
C SER A 74 4.79 -1.78 -10.85
N GLY A 75 5.89 -2.54 -10.72
CA GLY A 75 6.85 -2.77 -11.81
C GLY A 75 8.30 -2.48 -11.45
N THR A 76 9.15 -2.38 -12.48
CA THR A 76 10.60 -2.24 -12.32
C THR A 76 10.99 -0.89 -11.74
N VAL A 77 11.75 -0.90 -10.64
CA VAL A 77 12.32 0.31 -10.03
C VAL A 77 13.73 0.53 -10.58
N THR A 78 13.89 1.51 -11.46
CA THR A 78 15.21 1.88 -11.98
C THR A 78 16.01 2.66 -10.92
N LEU A 79 17.35 2.63 -11.01
CA LEU A 79 18.23 3.40 -10.11
C LEU A 79 17.86 4.89 -10.04
N LYS A 80 17.42 5.47 -11.16
CA LYS A 80 16.95 6.86 -11.23
C LYS A 80 15.64 7.07 -10.46
N MET A 81 14.75 6.06 -10.46
CA MET A 81 13.43 6.16 -9.82
C MET A 81 13.48 5.84 -8.32
N ALA A 82 14.44 5.05 -7.87
CA ALA A 82 14.62 4.68 -6.45
C ALA A 82 14.55 5.87 -5.46
N PRO A 83 15.26 7.01 -5.65
CA PRO A 83 15.16 8.14 -4.73
C PRO A 83 13.79 8.85 -4.79
N VAL A 84 13.10 8.82 -5.94
CA VAL A 84 11.76 9.41 -6.08
C VAL A 84 10.72 8.55 -5.35
N LEU A 85 10.82 7.23 -5.50
CA LEU A 85 9.98 6.27 -4.79
C LEU A 85 10.10 6.43 -3.27
N LYS A 86 11.34 6.53 -2.77
CA LYS A 86 11.60 6.80 -1.36
C LYS A 86 10.96 8.11 -0.89
N ARG A 87 11.10 9.19 -1.67
CA ARG A 87 10.48 10.49 -1.35
C ARG A 87 8.95 10.41 -1.27
N LEU A 88 8.31 9.68 -2.18
CA LEU A 88 6.86 9.49 -2.15
C LEU A 88 6.44 8.74 -0.89
N TYR A 89 7.14 7.66 -0.55
CA TYR A 89 6.90 6.91 0.67
C TYR A 89 7.09 7.76 1.94
N ASP A 90 8.13 8.59 1.98
CA ASP A 90 8.40 9.49 3.10
C ASP A 90 7.31 10.57 3.27
N GLN A 91 6.65 10.96 2.18
CA GLN A 91 5.54 11.94 2.19
C GLN A 91 4.18 11.35 2.56
N MET A 92 4.05 10.02 2.66
CA MET A 92 2.81 9.35 3.07
C MET A 92 2.62 9.42 4.60
N PRO A 93 1.37 9.61 5.07
CA PRO A 93 1.04 9.62 6.49
C PRO A 93 1.22 8.24 7.12
N ASP A 94 1.52 8.20 8.42
CA ASP A 94 1.45 6.96 9.19
C ASP A 94 0.01 6.75 9.69
N PRO A 95 -0.57 5.53 9.60
CA PRO A 95 0.02 4.26 9.19
C PRO A 95 0.05 4.06 7.66
N LYS A 96 1.20 3.60 7.14
CA LYS A 96 1.38 3.27 5.72
C LYS A 96 1.87 1.85 5.49
N TRP A 97 1.50 1.27 4.37
CA TRP A 97 1.90 -0.08 3.94
C TRP A 97 2.48 -0.05 2.54
N VAL A 98 3.37 -1.01 2.24
CA VAL A 98 3.98 -1.17 0.92
C VAL A 98 3.77 -2.60 0.44
N ILE A 99 3.24 -2.76 -0.77
CA ILE A 99 3.17 -4.04 -1.48
C ILE A 99 4.14 -3.98 -2.65
N SER A 100 5.05 -4.95 -2.70
CA SER A 100 5.89 -5.17 -3.88
C SER A 100 5.11 -6.00 -4.90
N MET A 101 4.77 -5.41 -6.04
CA MET A 101 3.96 -6.05 -7.08
C MET A 101 4.80 -6.40 -8.31
N GLY A 102 4.98 -7.70 -8.51
CA GLY A 102 5.70 -8.27 -9.64
C GLY A 102 7.11 -8.73 -9.30
N ALA A 103 7.68 -9.56 -10.18
CA ALA A 103 9.03 -10.09 -9.99
C ALA A 103 10.09 -8.98 -10.00
N CYS A 104 9.91 -7.95 -10.84
CA CYS A 104 10.87 -6.86 -10.98
C CYS A 104 11.04 -6.03 -9.69
N SER A 105 9.96 -5.73 -8.98
CA SER A 105 10.03 -4.99 -7.71
C SER A 105 10.45 -5.88 -6.54
N SER A 106 10.18 -7.18 -6.62
CA SER A 106 10.41 -8.12 -5.51
C SER A 106 11.84 -8.64 -5.47
N VAL A 107 12.40 -8.99 -6.63
CA VAL A 107 13.72 -9.65 -6.75
C VAL A 107 14.54 -9.13 -7.95
N GLY A 108 14.14 -8.03 -8.59
CA GLY A 108 14.76 -7.53 -9.84
C GLY A 108 14.23 -8.21 -11.11
N GLY A 109 13.70 -9.43 -10.97
CA GLY A 109 13.10 -10.17 -12.07
C GLY A 109 14.15 -10.55 -13.11
N PRO A 110 13.91 -10.34 -14.42
CA PRO A 110 14.90 -10.61 -15.47
C PRO A 110 16.01 -9.54 -15.53
N PHE A 111 15.86 -8.43 -14.81
CA PHE A 111 16.83 -7.34 -14.80
C PHE A 111 17.69 -7.42 -13.53
N ASN A 112 19.00 -7.51 -13.71
CA ASN A 112 19.96 -7.41 -12.60
C ASN A 112 20.23 -5.92 -12.32
N THR A 113 19.25 -5.24 -11.73
CA THR A 113 19.29 -3.82 -11.35
C THR A 113 19.81 -3.63 -9.93
#